data_AF-A0A7Y2NDB5-F1
#
_entry.id   AF-A0A7Y2NDB5-F1
#
_cell.length_a   1.000
_cell.length_b   1.000
_cell.length_c   1.000
_cell.angle_alpha   90.00
_cell.angle_beta   90.00
_cell.angle_gamma   90.00
#
_symmetry.space_group_name_H-M   'P 1'
#
loop_
_entity.id
_entity.type
_entity.pdbx_description
1 polymer ?
#
loop_
_entity_poly.entity_id
_entity_poly.type
_entity_poly.pdbx_seq_one_letter_code
_entity_poly.pdbx_strand_id
1 'polypeptide(L)'
;MKRAAVNALALIALAAVVGFGFSLYNPPVSEGAVVAVGPVASFPAGSITEAVLTTKLSSSVPRVSANAVDGIAEVPVLVVGITDAEFLVLYAPDPHLGCRVRPASLADPTAYGDLEGVAFINPCHGEMYDIAGRYVGGPSPRGLDRFESYVTDGVLMVDLTTFTFGPSR
;
A
#
# COMPACT_ATOMS: atom_id res chain seq x y z
N MET A 1 -37.23 -32.67 19.29
CA MET A 1 -37.13 -31.23 19.60
C MET A 1 -36.04 -31.00 20.63
N LYS A 2 -34.85 -30.55 20.22
CA LYS A 2 -33.88 -29.81 21.06
C LYS A 2 -33.10 -28.89 20.14
N ARG A 3 -33.32 -27.57 20.27
CA ARG A 3 -32.51 -26.53 19.64
C ARG A 3 -31.28 -26.35 20.52
N ALA A 4 -30.08 -26.47 19.95
CA ALA A 4 -28.87 -25.99 20.60
C ALA A 4 -28.44 -24.72 19.85
N ALA A 5 -28.61 -23.59 20.52
CA ALA A 5 -27.89 -22.37 20.16
C ALA A 5 -26.44 -22.56 20.59
N VAL A 6 -25.50 -22.31 19.68
CA VAL A 6 -24.08 -22.18 20.02
C VAL A 6 -23.64 -20.82 19.50
N ASN A 7 -23.67 -19.83 20.40
CA ASN A 7 -22.81 -18.67 20.30
C ASN A 7 -21.38 -19.19 20.50
N ALA A 8 -20.59 -19.23 19.43
CA ALA A 8 -19.14 -19.38 19.53
C ALA A 8 -18.52 -18.18 18.80
N LEU A 9 -17.94 -17.29 19.60
CA LEU A 9 -16.96 -16.30 19.21
C LEU A 9 -16.08 -16.87 18.08
N ALA A 10 -16.09 -16.21 16.92
CA ALA A 10 -15.12 -16.47 15.88
C ALA A 10 -13.74 -16.00 16.38
N LEU A 11 -13.00 -16.92 17.00
CA LEU A 11 -11.56 -16.82 17.16
C LEU A 11 -10.97 -16.74 15.75
N ILE A 12 -10.56 -15.54 15.33
CA ILE A 12 -9.63 -15.38 14.21
C ILE A 12 -8.33 -16.03 14.68
N ALA A 13 -8.17 -17.31 14.35
CA ALA A 13 -6.89 -17.98 14.44
C ALA A 13 -5.96 -17.24 13.47
N LEU A 14 -5.12 -16.37 14.03
CA LEU A 14 -4.00 -15.77 13.32
C LEU A 14 -3.05 -16.92 12.99
N ALA A 15 -3.29 -17.60 11.87
CA ALA A 15 -2.31 -18.48 11.29
C ALA A 15 -1.08 -17.61 11.03
N ALA A 16 0.03 -17.96 11.67
CA ALA A 16 1.31 -17.33 11.43
C ALA A 16 1.60 -17.39 9.93
N VAL A 17 1.45 -16.26 9.23
CA VAL A 17 1.88 -16.10 7.84
C VAL A 17 3.40 -16.04 7.87
N VAL A 18 4.00 -17.22 7.89
CA VAL A 18 5.42 -17.41 7.57
C VAL A 18 5.55 -17.08 6.08
N GLY A 19 6.04 -15.88 5.80
CA GLY A 19 6.36 -15.40 4.46
C GLY A 19 5.37 -14.39 3.92
N PHE A 20 5.47 -13.14 4.36
CA PHE A 20 4.99 -12.01 3.55
C PHE A 20 5.79 -12.02 2.24
N GLY A 21 5.19 -12.58 1.19
CA GLY A 21 5.80 -12.66 -0.13
C GLY A 21 6.00 -11.25 -0.68
N PHE A 22 7.24 -10.78 -0.65
CA PHE A 22 7.63 -9.57 -1.34
C PHE A 22 7.68 -9.85 -2.84
N SER A 23 6.82 -9.17 -3.61
CA SER A 23 6.82 -9.24 -5.08
C SER A 23 6.99 -7.83 -5.64
N LEU A 24 7.88 -7.70 -6.62
CA LEU A 24 7.96 -6.52 -7.46
C LEU A 24 7.05 -6.77 -8.67
N TYR A 25 6.00 -5.96 -8.80
CA TYR A 25 5.12 -6.00 -9.96
C TYR A 25 5.39 -4.80 -10.86
N ASN A 26 5.61 -5.05 -12.15
CA ASN A 26 5.81 -3.99 -13.13
C ASN A 26 4.52 -3.78 -13.94
N PRO A 27 3.70 -2.77 -13.60
CA PRO A 27 2.45 -2.51 -14.30
C PRO A 27 2.70 -2.04 -15.74
N PRO A 28 1.74 -2.28 -16.65
CA PRO A 28 1.81 -1.70 -17.98
C PRO A 28 1.75 -0.17 -17.90
N VAL A 29 2.43 0.51 -18.84
CA VAL A 29 2.29 1.95 -19.00
C VAL A 29 0.84 2.27 -19.37
N SER A 30 0.24 3.19 -18.62
CA SER A 30 -1.15 3.61 -18.82
C SER A 30 -1.25 5.03 -19.40
N GLU A 31 -2.43 5.40 -19.88
CA GLU A 31 -2.76 6.78 -20.24
C GLU A 31 -3.90 7.27 -19.33
N GLY A 32 -3.75 8.49 -18.81
CA GLY A 32 -4.72 9.10 -17.90
C GLY A 32 -4.47 8.81 -16.42
N ALA A 33 -5.38 9.31 -15.59
CA ALA A 33 -5.24 9.26 -14.13
C ALA A 33 -5.83 8.00 -13.49
N VAL A 34 -6.57 7.18 -14.25
CA VAL A 34 -7.05 5.86 -13.81
C VAL A 34 -6.11 4.81 -14.40
N VAL A 35 -5.36 4.14 -13.53
CA VAL A 35 -4.25 3.27 -13.94
C VAL A 35 -4.56 1.83 -13.60
N ALA A 36 -4.37 0.94 -14.58
CA ALA A 36 -4.42 -0.49 -14.35
C ALA A 36 -3.15 -0.92 -13.62
N VAL A 37 -3.29 -1.38 -12.38
CA VAL A 37 -2.16 -1.92 -11.62
C VAL A 37 -1.83 -3.30 -12.13
N GLY A 38 -2.80 -4.21 -12.29
CA GLY A 38 -2.55 -5.57 -12.75
C GLY A 38 -3.65 -6.56 -12.36
N PRO A 39 -3.56 -7.84 -12.74
CA PRO A 39 -4.56 -8.84 -12.38
C PRO A 39 -4.56 -9.07 -10.86
N VAL A 40 -5.74 -9.21 -10.26
CA VAL A 40 -5.90 -9.36 -8.80
C VAL A 40 -5.14 -10.55 -8.23
N ALA A 41 -4.94 -11.61 -9.03
CA ALA A 41 -4.14 -12.78 -8.65
C ALA A 41 -2.67 -12.47 -8.34
N SER A 42 -2.15 -11.32 -8.78
CA SER A 42 -0.80 -10.84 -8.43
C SER A 42 -0.70 -10.29 -7.00
N PHE A 43 -1.83 -10.07 -6.32
CA PHE A 43 -1.92 -9.41 -5.03
C PHE A 43 -2.74 -10.26 -4.02
N PRO A 44 -2.34 -11.50 -3.69
CA PRO A 44 -3.15 -12.38 -2.86
C PRO A 44 -3.42 -11.80 -1.47
N ALA A 45 -4.51 -12.24 -0.82
CA ALA A 45 -4.82 -11.81 0.55
C ALA A 45 -3.62 -11.98 1.50
N GLY A 46 -3.30 -10.93 2.26
CA GLY A 46 -2.15 -10.85 3.15
C GLY A 46 -0.83 -10.46 2.48
N SER A 47 -0.78 -10.23 1.16
CA SER A 47 0.45 -9.81 0.49
C SER A 47 0.72 -8.31 0.64
N ILE A 48 2.01 -7.96 0.57
CA ILE A 48 2.48 -6.60 0.33
C ILE A 48 3.23 -6.61 -0.99
N THR A 49 2.75 -5.84 -1.96
CA THR A 49 3.34 -5.75 -3.29
C THR A 49 3.77 -4.33 -3.58
N GLU A 50 5.04 -4.16 -3.94
CA GLU A 50 5.54 -2.88 -4.41
C GLU A 50 5.30 -2.76 -5.92
N ALA A 51 4.74 -1.63 -6.35
CA ALA A 51 4.54 -1.31 -7.76
C ALA A 51 4.92 0.15 -8.03
N VAL A 52 5.28 0.44 -9.28
CA VAL A 52 5.46 1.82 -9.77
C VAL A 52 4.51 2.01 -10.94
N LEU A 53 3.47 2.80 -10.73
CA LEU A 53 2.49 3.07 -11.78
C LEU A 53 3.08 4.12 -12.73
N THR A 54 3.39 3.72 -13.96
CA THR A 54 3.85 4.65 -15.00
C THR A 54 2.66 5.05 -15.86
N THR A 55 2.32 6.34 -15.88
CA THR A 55 1.19 6.83 -16.69
C THR A 55 1.49 8.15 -17.37
N LYS A 56 0.98 8.32 -18.59
CA LYS A 56 0.99 9.60 -19.30
C LYS A 56 -0.24 10.40 -18.92
N LEU A 57 -0.03 11.56 -18.29
CA LEU A 57 -1.09 12.46 -17.87
C LEU A 57 -1.39 13.49 -18.96
N SER A 58 -2.67 13.65 -19.27
CA SER A 58 -3.19 14.70 -20.17
C SER A 58 -3.68 15.95 -19.42
N SER A 59 -3.76 15.88 -18.08
CA SER A 59 -4.17 16.96 -17.19
C SER A 59 -3.44 16.86 -15.84
N SER A 60 -3.45 17.95 -15.09
CA SER A 60 -2.82 17.99 -13.76
C SER A 60 -3.58 17.13 -12.75
N VAL A 61 -2.84 16.25 -12.07
CA VAL A 61 -3.29 15.39 -10.98
C VAL A 61 -2.57 15.81 -9.69
N PRO A 62 -3.29 16.17 -8.61
CA PRO A 62 -2.68 16.58 -7.36
C PRO A 62 -1.65 15.57 -6.84
N ARG A 63 -0.49 16.05 -6.37
CA ARG A 63 0.67 15.29 -5.87
C ARG A 63 1.37 14.34 -6.84
N VAL A 64 0.70 13.93 -7.92
CA VAL A 64 1.29 13.09 -8.96
C VAL A 64 2.03 13.96 -9.97
N SER A 65 1.39 15.00 -10.51
CA SER A 65 1.98 15.81 -11.58
C SER A 65 3.25 16.58 -11.18
N ALA A 66 3.47 16.81 -9.88
CA ALA A 66 4.67 17.50 -9.40
C ALA A 66 5.97 16.73 -9.71
N ASN A 67 5.88 15.41 -9.86
CA ASN A 67 7.00 14.54 -10.14
C ASN A 67 6.99 14.02 -11.59
N ALA A 68 6.08 14.52 -12.44
CA ALA A 68 5.97 14.08 -13.82
C ALA A 68 7.03 14.75 -14.70
N VAL A 69 7.67 13.95 -15.57
CA VAL A 69 8.65 14.42 -16.56
C VAL A 69 8.05 14.21 -17.95
N ASP A 70 7.98 15.27 -18.75
CA ASP A 70 7.35 15.26 -20.08
C ASP A 70 5.91 14.69 -20.10
N GLY A 71 5.17 14.94 -19.02
CA GLY A 71 3.81 14.44 -18.83
C GLY A 71 3.72 12.96 -18.41
N ILE A 72 4.86 12.29 -18.21
CA ILE A 72 4.91 10.92 -17.68
C ILE A 72 5.10 10.99 -16.17
N ALA A 73 4.16 10.44 -15.43
CA ALA A 73 4.24 10.29 -13.98
C ALA A 73 4.63 8.87 -13.61
N GLU A 74 5.56 8.75 -12.66
CA GLU A 74 5.87 7.50 -11.96
C GLU A 74 5.34 7.60 -10.52
N VAL A 75 4.39 6.74 -10.18
CA VAL A 75 3.71 6.76 -8.88
C VAL A 75 4.04 5.47 -8.12
N PRO A 76 5.03 5.50 -7.22
CA PRO A 76 5.34 4.34 -6.40
C PRO A 76 4.22 4.11 -5.38
N VAL A 77 3.70 2.88 -5.35
CA VAL A 77 2.62 2.46 -4.46
C VAL A 77 2.95 1.15 -3.76
N LEU A 78 2.32 0.93 -2.62
CA LEU A 78 2.27 -0.34 -1.92
C LEU A 78 0.84 -0.87 -2.02
N VAL A 79 0.67 -2.04 -2.62
CA VAL A 79 -0.61 -2.75 -2.67
C VAL A 79 -0.63 -3.77 -1.55
N VAL A 80 -1.56 -3.59 -0.62
CA VAL A 80 -1.84 -4.54 0.46
C VAL A 80 -3.09 -5.33 0.11
N GLY A 81 -2.94 -6.65 -0.05
CA GLY A 81 -4.08 -7.54 -0.26
C GLY A 81 -4.83 -7.74 1.06
N ILE A 82 -6.05 -7.23 1.17
CA ILE A 82 -6.91 -7.42 2.37
C ILE A 82 -7.69 -8.71 2.23
N THR A 83 -8.33 -8.91 1.07
CA THR A 83 -8.96 -10.15 0.63
C THR A 83 -8.61 -10.39 -0.83
N ASP A 84 -9.12 -11.45 -1.45
CA ASP A 84 -8.89 -11.73 -2.88
C ASP A 84 -9.53 -10.67 -3.82
N ALA A 85 -10.35 -9.76 -3.30
CA ALA A 85 -11.01 -8.69 -4.07
C ALA A 85 -10.96 -7.31 -3.42
N GLU A 86 -10.36 -7.19 -2.23
CA GLU A 86 -10.23 -5.92 -1.49
C GLU A 86 -8.76 -5.58 -1.29
N PHE A 87 -8.40 -4.35 -1.63
CA PHE A 87 -7.02 -3.88 -1.64
C PHE A 87 -6.92 -2.53 -0.95
N LEU A 88 -5.80 -2.31 -0.27
CA LEU A 88 -5.38 -1.00 0.18
C LEU A 88 -4.18 -0.56 -0.66
N VAL A 89 -4.30 0.57 -1.34
CA VAL A 89 -3.23 1.13 -2.17
C VAL A 89 -2.65 2.36 -1.48
N LEU A 90 -1.52 2.18 -0.82
CA LEU A 90 -0.79 3.25 -0.14
C LEU A 90 0.15 3.94 -1.12
N TYR A 91 0.21 5.27 -1.07
CA TYR A 91 1.23 6.04 -1.75
C TYR A 91 2.56 5.89 -0.99
N ALA A 92 3.57 5.35 -1.65
CA ALA A 92 4.81 4.96 -0.99
C ALA A 92 5.70 6.12 -0.52
N PRO A 93 5.68 7.32 -1.13
CA PRO A 93 6.37 8.49 -0.58
C PRO A 93 5.81 8.90 0.78
N ASP A 94 6.70 8.99 1.76
CA ASP A 94 6.32 9.30 3.13
C ASP A 94 5.88 10.78 3.29
N PRO A 95 4.94 11.10 4.20
CA PRO A 95 4.44 12.46 4.42
C PRO A 95 5.43 13.49 4.98
N HIS A 96 6.60 13.09 5.45
CA HIS A 96 7.59 13.98 6.04
C HIS A 96 8.42 14.64 4.95
N LEU A 97 9.16 13.84 4.17
CA LEU A 97 10.08 14.36 3.14
C LEU A 97 9.94 13.67 1.78
N GLY A 98 8.95 12.79 1.62
CA GLY A 98 8.63 12.15 0.33
C GLY A 98 9.60 11.03 -0.06
N CYS A 99 10.43 10.53 0.86
CA CYS A 99 11.23 9.34 0.60
C CYS A 99 10.30 8.13 0.52
N ARG A 100 10.62 7.19 -0.37
CA ARG A 100 9.81 5.99 -0.57
C ARG A 100 9.98 5.03 0.62
N VAL A 101 8.87 4.69 1.27
CA VAL A 101 8.84 3.60 2.24
C VAL A 101 9.00 2.23 1.56
N ARG A 102 9.57 1.29 2.29
CA ARG A 102 9.82 -0.09 1.85
C ARG A 102 9.24 -1.06 2.89
N PRO A 103 8.89 -2.30 2.51
CA PRO A 103 8.48 -3.32 3.46
C PRO A 103 9.53 -3.52 4.56
N ALA A 104 9.09 -3.56 5.82
CA ALA A 104 9.97 -3.73 6.99
C ALA A 104 10.71 -5.06 7.00
N SER A 105 10.20 -6.08 6.29
CA SER A 105 10.88 -7.36 6.08
C SER A 105 12.20 -7.24 5.29
N LEU A 106 12.43 -6.10 4.62
CA LEU A 106 13.68 -5.79 3.90
C LEU A 106 14.63 -4.90 4.72
N ALA A 107 14.22 -4.49 5.92
CA ALA A 107 15.01 -3.61 6.78
C ALA A 107 16.18 -4.35 7.43
N ASP A 108 17.28 -3.63 7.66
CA ASP A 108 18.32 -4.07 8.58
C ASP A 108 17.79 -3.88 10.02
N PRO A 109 17.53 -4.96 10.78
CA PRO A 109 16.97 -4.86 12.14
C PRO A 109 17.89 -4.11 13.10
N THR A 110 19.19 -4.00 12.81
CA THR A 110 20.13 -3.24 13.64
C THR A 110 19.98 -1.73 13.50
N ALA A 111 19.35 -1.25 12.42
CA ALA A 111 19.17 0.17 12.13
C ALA A 111 17.87 0.75 12.69
N TYR A 112 16.84 -0.07 12.93
CA TYR A 112 15.49 0.40 13.28
C TYR A 112 14.99 -0.03 14.66
N GLY A 113 15.71 -0.93 15.36
CA GLY A 113 15.32 -1.39 16.68
C GLY A 113 14.15 -2.40 16.62
N ASP A 114 13.20 -2.27 17.55
CA ASP A 114 12.02 -3.14 17.58
C ASP A 114 11.06 -2.82 16.43
N LEU A 115 10.73 -3.85 15.64
CA LEU A 115 9.87 -3.77 14.46
C LEU A 115 8.51 -4.45 14.69
N GLU A 116 8.16 -4.81 15.93
CA GLU A 116 6.84 -5.35 16.24
C GLU A 116 5.72 -4.41 15.76
N GLY A 117 4.80 -4.93 14.95
CA GLY A 117 3.70 -4.14 14.37
C GLY A 117 4.09 -3.20 13.22
N VAL A 118 5.37 -3.17 12.81
CA VAL A 118 5.86 -2.36 11.69
C VAL A 118 5.80 -3.16 10.39
N ALA A 119 5.09 -2.65 9.39
CA ALA A 119 5.01 -3.24 8.06
C ALA A 119 5.84 -2.47 7.02
N PHE A 120 6.00 -1.15 7.21
CA PHE A 120 6.75 -0.30 6.29
C PHE A 120 7.72 0.61 7.04
N ILE A 121 8.89 0.82 6.45
CA ILE A 121 9.91 1.72 6.96
C ILE A 121 10.39 2.67 5.87
N ASN A 122 10.69 3.91 6.23
CA ASN A 122 11.46 4.80 5.38
C ASN A 122 12.95 4.66 5.70
N PRO A 123 13.79 4.23 4.74
CA PRO A 123 15.20 4.09 4.98
C PRO A 123 15.98 5.41 5.07
N CYS A 124 15.37 6.54 4.69
CA CYS A 124 16.03 7.85 4.75
C CYS A 124 16.12 8.42 6.17
N HIS A 125 15.01 8.41 6.92
CA HIS A 125 14.92 9.10 8.22
C HIS A 125 14.21 8.27 9.31
N GLY A 126 13.90 6.99 9.05
CA GLY A 126 13.42 6.06 10.06
C GLY A 126 11.94 6.17 10.42
N GLU A 127 11.10 6.73 9.54
CA GLU A 127 9.65 6.67 9.66
C GLU A 127 9.17 5.21 9.62
N MET A 128 8.23 4.85 10.49
CA MET A 128 7.69 3.50 10.62
C MET A 128 6.17 3.54 10.55
N TYR A 129 5.60 2.58 9.82
CA TYR A 129 4.16 2.48 9.62
C TYR A 129 3.68 1.04 9.76
N ASP A 130 2.44 0.88 10.21
CA ASP A 130 1.77 -0.42 10.27
C ASP A 130 1.26 -0.85 8.89
N ILE A 131 0.66 -2.05 8.81
CA ILE A 131 0.16 -2.62 7.55
C ILE A 131 -0.95 -1.79 6.89
N ALA A 132 -1.67 -0.96 7.67
CA ALA A 132 -2.69 -0.05 7.17
C ALA A 132 -2.11 1.33 6.81
N GLY A 133 -0.80 1.51 6.92
CA GLY A 133 -0.11 2.78 6.69
C GLY A 133 -0.25 3.77 7.84
N ARG A 134 -0.74 3.37 9.02
CA ARG A 134 -0.83 4.27 10.18
C ARG A 134 0.56 4.49 10.76
N TYR A 135 0.79 5.69 11.30
CA TYR A 135 2.04 6.03 11.97
C TYR A 135 2.30 5.09 13.15
N VAL A 136 3.53 4.57 13.23
CA VAL A 136 4.03 3.80 14.39
C VAL A 136 5.17 4.54 15.07
N GLY A 137 6.10 5.10 14.30
CA GLY A 137 7.31 5.73 14.84
C GLY A 137 8.04 6.64 13.84
N GLY A 138 9.05 7.35 14.33
CA GLY A 138 9.88 8.27 13.55
C GLY A 138 9.33 9.69 13.45
N PRO A 139 9.88 10.53 12.55
CA PRO A 139 9.56 11.97 12.51
C PRO A 139 8.28 12.33 11.73
N SER A 140 7.59 11.36 11.13
CA SER A 140 6.43 11.65 10.26
C SER A 140 5.29 12.36 11.02
N PRO A 141 4.63 13.37 10.42
CA PRO A 141 3.54 14.07 11.08
C PRO A 141 2.21 13.29 11.09
N ARG A 142 2.09 12.25 10.26
CA ARG A 142 0.86 11.47 10.02
C ARG A 142 1.18 10.15 9.32
N GLY A 143 0.18 9.28 9.17
CA GLY A 143 0.27 8.04 8.38
C GLY A 143 0.40 8.27 6.87
N LEU A 144 0.69 7.19 6.15
CA LEU A 144 0.80 7.14 4.70
C LEU A 144 -0.53 7.52 4.03
N ASP A 145 -0.38 8.17 2.88
CA ASP A 145 -1.51 8.51 2.04
C ASP A 145 -2.00 7.31 1.23
N ARG A 146 -3.22 7.40 0.70
CA ARG A 146 -3.83 6.33 -0.10
C ARG A 146 -4.61 6.86 -1.29
N PHE A 147 -4.62 6.06 -2.34
CA PHE A 147 -5.48 6.27 -3.51
C PHE A 147 -6.75 5.43 -3.38
N GLU A 148 -7.83 5.90 -4.00
CA GLU A 148 -8.98 5.03 -4.26
C GLU A 148 -8.60 3.93 -5.25
N SER A 149 -9.13 2.74 -5.03
CA SER A 149 -8.90 1.59 -5.89
C SER A 149 -10.15 0.73 -6.00
N TYR A 150 -10.30 0.03 -7.12
CA TYR A 150 -11.42 -0.87 -7.37
C TYR A 150 -11.01 -1.96 -8.35
N VAL A 151 -11.78 -3.04 -8.40
CA VAL A 151 -11.56 -4.14 -9.35
C VAL A 151 -12.54 -4.04 -10.50
N THR A 152 -12.03 -4.10 -11.73
CA THR A 152 -12.85 -4.27 -12.95
C THR A 152 -12.26 -5.40 -13.78
N ASP A 153 -13.10 -6.33 -14.24
CA ASP A 153 -12.67 -7.45 -15.10
C ASP A 153 -11.47 -8.24 -14.57
N GLY A 154 -11.37 -8.39 -13.23
CA GLY A 154 -10.26 -9.08 -12.57
C GLY A 154 -8.95 -8.29 -12.50
N VAL A 155 -8.96 -7.00 -12.83
CA VAL A 155 -7.82 -6.08 -12.79
C VAL A 155 -8.03 -5.07 -11.67
N LEU A 156 -7.00 -4.90 -10.82
CA LEU A 156 -6.95 -3.83 -9.84
C LEU A 156 -6.67 -2.50 -10.56
N MET A 157 -7.58 -1.56 -10.41
CA MET A 157 -7.50 -0.19 -10.92
C MET A 157 -7.24 0.78 -9.77
N VAL A 158 -6.46 1.84 -10.04
CA VAL A 158 -6.20 2.93 -9.09
C VAL A 158 -6.59 4.25 -9.73
N ASP A 159 -7.37 5.05 -9.01
CA ASP A 159 -7.69 6.43 -9.41
C ASP A 159 -6.75 7.41 -8.72
N LEU A 160 -5.81 7.96 -9.49
CA LEU A 160 -4.80 8.90 -9.00
C LEU A 160 -5.39 10.28 -8.66
N THR A 161 -6.62 10.58 -9.08
CA THR A 161 -7.29 11.86 -8.79
C THR A 161 -7.96 11.87 -7.42
N THR A 162 -8.31 10.68 -6.90
CA THR A 162 -8.99 10.56 -5.61
C THR A 162 -8.02 10.07 -4.55
N PHE A 163 -7.62 11.01 -3.70
CA PHE A 163 -6.55 10.85 -2.74
C PHE A 163 -7.03 11.14 -1.32
N THR A 164 -6.76 10.23 -0.40
CA THR A 164 -7.06 10.43 1.02
C THR A 164 -5.78 10.58 1.81
N PHE A 165 -5.72 11.64 2.62
CA PHE A 165 -4.62 11.85 3.54
C PHE A 165 -4.56 10.74 4.60
N GLY A 166 -3.35 10.27 4.93
CA GLY A 166 -3.16 9.39 6.06
C GLY A 166 -3.56 10.04 7.40
N PRO A 167 -3.99 9.24 8.40
CA PRO A 167 -4.49 9.76 9.67
C PRO A 167 -3.38 10.49 10.45
N SER A 168 -3.74 11.50 11.24
CA SER A 168 -2.79 12.16 12.16
C SER A 168 -2.22 11.15 13.16
N ARG A 169 -0.96 11.37 13.55
CA ARG A 169 -0.33 10.61 14.65
C ARG A 169 -1.02 10.83 15.98
#